data_AF-A0A168FFC7-F1
#
_entry.id   AF-A0A168FFC7-F1
#
_cell.length_a   1.000
_cell.length_b   1.000
_cell.length_c   1.000
_cell.angle_alpha   90.00
_cell.angle_beta   90.00
_cell.angle_gamma   90.00
#
_symmetry.space_group_name_H-M   'P 1'
#
loop_
_entity.id
_entity.type
_entity.pdbx_description
1 polymer ?
#
loop_
_entity_poly.entity_id
_entity_poly.type
_entity_poly.pdbx_seq_one_letter_code
_entity_poly.pdbx_strand_id
1 'polypeptide(L)'
;MANSPHGGVLKDLFARDLPRQSELLAESENLPALVLTERHLCDLELILNGGFSPLEGFMTEKDYNGVVKDNRLASGLLFSMPITLDVDQKQIDDLGLKAGARITLRDSRDDRNLAILTVEDVYRPDKVNEAKNVFGSDDDTHPGVKHLFSTAKEFYVGGKLEAINRLEHYDFLDLRFTPSELRSHFSKLGWQKVVAFQTRNPMHRAHRELTVRAARSQQANVLIHPVVGMTKPGDIDHFTRVRVYKALIARYPNGMAALALLPLAMRMGGPREALWHAIIRKNHGSTHFIVGRDHAGPGKNKDGKDHYGPYDAQTLVQQHQEELGIKMVEFQEMIYIPDRDEYMPANEIPEGTRTMNISGTELRNRLRTGKEIPEWFSYPEVVKVLREQNPLPREKGFTVFMTGFQNSGKDQIARALQTTLNQGGGRPVSMLLGETVRSELSSELGFSRADRDLNISRIAYVASELTRAGAAVIAAPIAPFEQARQQARELVEKSGPFFLVHVATPLEYAEKTDRRGIYKAARAGEIKGFTGVDDPYEAPSKADLVVDVEKQNVRSIVHEIILMLESRGLLDRF
;
A
#
# COMPACT_ATOMS: atom_id res chain seq x y z
N MET A 1 -18.92 -17.28 27.06
CA MET A 1 -18.61 -15.85 26.89
C MET A 1 -17.28 -15.72 26.17
N ALA A 2 -17.16 -14.74 25.28
CA ALA A 2 -15.89 -14.36 24.67
C ALA A 2 -14.85 -13.93 25.73
N ASN A 3 -13.56 -13.88 25.36
CA ASN A 3 -12.48 -13.45 26.26
C ASN A 3 -12.73 -12.04 26.83
N SER A 4 -12.37 -11.74 28.08
CA SER A 4 -12.55 -10.40 28.64
C SER A 4 -11.71 -9.35 27.88
N PRO A 5 -12.17 -8.09 27.76
CA PRO A 5 -11.35 -7.02 27.20
C PRO A 5 -10.05 -6.82 27.99
N HIS A 6 -9.00 -6.35 27.32
CA HIS A 6 -7.76 -5.99 27.99
C HIS A 6 -7.97 -4.79 28.91
N GLY A 7 -7.48 -4.88 30.16
CA GLY A 7 -7.84 -3.93 31.23
C GLY A 7 -9.23 -4.13 31.83
N GLY A 8 -9.97 -5.19 31.45
CA GLY A 8 -11.24 -5.58 32.05
C GLY A 8 -12.48 -4.88 31.51
N VAL A 9 -12.33 -3.70 30.89
CA VAL A 9 -13.43 -2.90 30.32
C VAL A 9 -13.19 -2.65 28.84
N LEU A 10 -14.20 -2.92 28.02
CA LEU A 10 -14.16 -2.55 26.60
C LEU A 10 -14.41 -1.04 26.48
N LYS A 11 -13.45 -0.31 25.92
CA LYS A 11 -13.54 1.12 25.65
C LYS A 11 -14.30 1.39 24.34
N ASP A 12 -15.55 0.93 24.27
CA ASP A 12 -16.45 1.27 23.17
C ASP A 12 -16.99 2.69 23.38
N LEU A 13 -16.29 3.67 22.80
CA LEU A 13 -16.59 5.08 22.99
C LEU A 13 -17.86 5.48 22.24
N PHE A 14 -18.19 4.80 21.13
CA PHE A 14 -19.48 4.99 20.48
C PHE A 14 -20.64 4.63 21.39
N ALA A 15 -20.56 3.49 22.10
CA ALA A 15 -21.58 3.12 23.07
C ALA A 15 -21.62 4.08 24.28
N ARG A 16 -20.45 4.55 24.75
CA ARG A 16 -20.33 5.51 25.86
C ARG A 16 -20.97 6.86 25.52
N ASP A 17 -20.70 7.38 24.32
CA ASP A 17 -21.02 8.75 23.93
C ASP A 17 -22.32 8.88 23.14
N LEU A 18 -22.94 7.76 22.75
CA LEU A 18 -24.24 7.74 22.05
C LEU A 18 -25.29 8.68 22.66
N PRO A 19 -25.47 8.77 24.00
CA PRO A 19 -26.44 9.69 24.60
C PRO A 19 -26.14 11.19 24.37
N ARG A 20 -24.89 11.55 24.11
CA ARG A 20 -24.41 12.94 23.89
C ARG A 20 -24.00 13.21 22.45
N GLN A 21 -24.25 12.27 21.53
CA GLN A 21 -23.73 12.34 20.16
C GLN A 21 -24.18 13.61 19.41
N SER A 22 -25.43 14.05 19.57
CA SER A 22 -25.92 15.29 18.93
C SER A 22 -25.31 16.56 19.53
N GLU A 23 -25.04 16.57 20.84
CA GLU A 23 -24.35 17.67 21.54
C GLU A 23 -22.91 17.78 21.05
N LEU A 24 -22.19 16.66 21.02
CA LEU A 24 -20.81 16.59 20.55
C LEU A 24 -20.68 16.95 19.07
N LEU A 25 -21.64 16.54 18.23
CA LEU A 25 -21.68 16.95 16.82
C LEU A 25 -21.82 18.47 16.71
N ALA A 26 -22.78 19.08 17.40
CA ALA A 26 -22.98 20.53 17.38
C ALA A 26 -21.77 21.31 17.93
N GLU A 27 -21.10 20.79 18.97
CA GLU A 27 -19.86 21.35 19.48
C GLU A 27 -18.75 21.29 18.41
N SER A 28 -18.59 20.15 17.75
CA SER A 28 -17.52 19.90 16.78
C SER A 28 -17.54 20.81 15.56
N GLU A 29 -18.70 21.36 15.20
CA GLU A 29 -18.81 22.34 14.10
C GLU A 29 -18.13 23.68 14.43
N ASN A 30 -17.91 23.97 15.72
CA ASN A 30 -17.39 25.24 16.20
C ASN A 30 -15.94 25.15 16.73
N LEU A 31 -15.39 23.95 16.87
CA LEU A 31 -14.03 23.74 17.36
C LEU A 31 -12.99 23.84 16.21
N PRO A 32 -11.73 24.21 16.51
CA PRO A 32 -10.64 24.02 15.57
C PRO A 32 -10.54 22.56 15.15
N ALA A 33 -10.39 22.30 13.85
CA ALA A 33 -10.40 20.95 13.31
C ALA A 33 -9.03 20.54 12.78
N LEU A 34 -8.57 19.37 13.19
CA LEU A 34 -7.40 18.69 12.64
C LEU A 34 -7.86 17.61 11.65
N VAL A 35 -7.45 17.75 10.39
CA VAL A 35 -7.68 16.73 9.36
C VAL A 35 -6.65 15.61 9.55
N LEU A 36 -7.15 14.39 9.68
CA LEU A 36 -6.35 13.22 10.01
C LEU A 36 -5.67 12.58 8.80
N THR A 37 -4.50 11.99 9.02
CA THR A 37 -3.86 11.11 8.04
C THR A 37 -4.53 9.73 8.00
N GLU A 38 -4.27 8.93 6.96
CA GLU A 38 -4.76 7.55 6.85
C GLU A 38 -4.35 6.67 8.06
N ARG A 39 -3.14 6.87 8.59
CA ARG A 39 -2.68 6.16 9.79
C ARG A 39 -3.48 6.58 11.03
N HIS A 40 -3.68 7.89 11.21
CA HIS A 40 -4.48 8.40 12.33
C HIS A 40 -5.93 7.92 12.25
N LEU A 41 -6.51 7.81 11.05
CA LEU A 41 -7.85 7.28 10.86
C LEU A 41 -7.97 5.82 11.30
N CYS A 42 -7.02 4.96 10.91
CA CYS A 42 -6.98 3.56 11.35
C CYS A 42 -6.86 3.45 12.88
N ASP A 43 -5.99 4.27 13.49
CA ASP A 43 -5.80 4.29 14.93
C ASP A 43 -7.04 4.80 15.66
N LEU A 44 -7.60 5.93 15.19
CA LEU A 44 -8.81 6.53 15.75
C LEU A 44 -9.96 5.51 15.73
N GLU A 45 -10.18 4.82 14.61
CA GLU A 45 -11.25 3.82 14.50
C GLU A 45 -11.14 2.74 15.59
N LEU A 46 -9.92 2.23 15.83
CA LEU A 46 -9.67 1.19 16.84
C LEU A 46 -9.63 1.72 18.27
N ILE A 47 -9.36 3.00 18.49
CA ILE A 47 -9.57 3.64 19.80
C ILE A 47 -11.07 3.76 20.07
N LEU A 48 -11.83 4.38 19.14
CA LEU A 48 -13.24 4.70 19.34
C LEU A 48 -14.12 3.46 19.48
N ASN A 49 -13.79 2.37 18.78
CA ASN A 49 -14.56 1.12 18.85
C ASN A 49 -14.09 0.15 19.97
N GLY A 50 -13.05 0.52 20.73
CA GLY A 50 -12.50 -0.29 21.81
C GLY A 50 -11.51 -1.39 21.38
N GLY A 51 -11.13 -1.46 20.11
CA GLY A 51 -10.10 -2.35 19.59
C GLY A 51 -8.75 -2.20 20.31
N PHE A 52 -8.43 -0.99 20.80
CA PHE A 52 -7.23 -0.68 21.58
C PHE A 52 -7.46 -0.57 23.10
N SER A 53 -8.58 -1.08 23.63
CA SER A 53 -8.79 -1.14 25.09
C SER A 53 -7.53 -1.66 25.80
N PRO A 54 -7.08 -1.01 26.88
CA PRO A 54 -7.77 0.02 27.68
C PRO A 54 -7.62 1.47 27.17
N LEU A 55 -6.94 1.69 26.05
CA LEU A 55 -6.73 3.03 25.50
C LEU A 55 -8.07 3.66 25.08
N GLU A 56 -8.27 4.93 25.43
CA GLU A 56 -9.48 5.71 25.12
C GLU A 56 -9.16 7.11 24.55
N GLY A 57 -7.96 7.26 24.01
CA GLY A 57 -7.39 8.51 23.54
C GLY A 57 -6.07 8.30 22.80
N PHE A 58 -5.51 9.34 22.21
CA PHE A 58 -4.11 9.31 21.78
C PHE A 58 -3.20 9.44 23.01
N MET A 59 -2.07 8.72 22.99
CA MET A 59 -1.22 8.59 24.18
C MET A 59 -0.68 9.95 24.64
N THR A 60 -0.80 10.20 25.95
CA THR A 60 -0.07 11.25 26.65
C THR A 60 1.43 10.95 26.65
N GLU A 61 2.26 11.95 26.95
CA GLU A 61 3.71 11.77 27.08
C GLU A 61 4.04 10.67 28.10
N LYS A 62 3.25 10.59 29.18
CA LYS A 62 3.43 9.59 30.23
C LYS A 62 3.15 8.17 29.74
N ASP A 63 2.03 7.97 29.05
CA ASP A 63 1.69 6.66 28.46
C ASP A 63 2.69 6.29 27.37
N TYR A 64 3.03 7.24 26.50
CA TYR A 64 3.99 7.07 25.42
C TYR A 64 5.36 6.62 25.94
N ASN A 65 5.91 7.31 26.94
CA ASN A 65 7.23 6.98 27.50
C ASN A 65 7.24 5.60 28.16
N GLY A 66 6.18 5.25 28.90
CA GLY A 66 6.02 3.92 29.48
C GLY A 66 5.91 2.83 28.40
N VAL A 67 5.18 3.10 27.32
CA VAL A 67 5.05 2.17 26.20
C VAL A 67 6.41 2.00 25.53
N VAL A 68 7.05 3.08 25.08
CA VAL A 68 8.34 3.03 24.38
C VAL A 68 9.37 2.25 25.18
N LYS A 69 9.50 2.52 26.48
CA LYS A 69 10.53 1.94 27.34
C LYS A 69 10.17 0.54 27.86
N ASP A 70 8.97 0.36 28.38
CA ASP A 70 8.62 -0.76 29.26
C ASP A 70 7.47 -1.63 28.74
N ASN A 71 6.95 -1.36 27.52
CA ASN A 71 5.73 -1.98 26.98
C ASN A 71 4.50 -1.78 27.88
N ARG A 72 4.38 -0.66 28.60
CA ARG A 72 3.29 -0.43 29.55
C ARG A 72 2.71 0.97 29.46
N LEU A 73 1.39 1.07 29.57
CA LEU A 73 0.73 2.35 29.82
C LEU A 73 1.10 2.86 31.22
N ALA A 74 0.81 4.13 31.49
CA ALA A 74 1.01 4.76 32.80
C ALA A 74 0.21 4.07 33.92
N SER A 75 -0.87 3.36 33.57
CA SER A 75 -1.66 2.52 34.48
C SER A 75 -0.95 1.22 34.90
N GLY A 76 0.17 0.89 34.28
CA GLY A 76 0.89 -0.37 34.44
C GLY A 76 0.41 -1.49 33.50
N LEU A 77 -0.72 -1.31 32.79
CA LEU A 77 -1.24 -2.31 31.86
C LEU A 77 -0.33 -2.45 30.63
N LEU A 78 -0.12 -3.70 30.21
CA LEU A 78 0.70 -4.02 29.04
C LEU A 78 0.13 -3.37 27.76
N PHE A 79 0.96 -2.65 27.03
CA PHE A 79 0.67 -2.11 25.71
C PHE A 79 1.99 -1.81 25.00
N SER A 80 2.21 -2.40 23.82
CA SER A 80 3.54 -2.49 23.24
C SER A 80 3.79 -1.62 22.01
N MET A 81 2.82 -0.81 21.58
CA MET A 81 2.94 0.02 20.40
C MET A 81 2.53 1.47 20.71
N PRO A 82 3.33 2.50 20.39
CA PRO A 82 2.91 3.88 20.58
C PRO A 82 1.78 4.25 19.59
N ILE A 83 0.70 4.84 20.12
CA ILE A 83 -0.45 5.32 19.35
C ILE A 83 -0.61 6.81 19.63
N THR A 84 -0.06 7.63 18.74
CA THR A 84 0.08 9.07 18.95
C THR A 84 -0.54 9.85 17.79
N LEU A 85 -0.93 11.09 18.07
CA LEU A 85 -1.41 12.05 17.09
C LEU A 85 -0.30 13.08 16.85
N ASP A 86 0.35 13.00 15.70
CA ASP A 86 1.45 13.87 15.35
C ASP A 86 1.02 15.13 14.59
N VAL A 87 1.61 16.27 14.97
CA VAL A 87 1.36 17.61 14.41
C VAL A 87 2.67 18.39 14.22
N ASP A 88 2.67 19.34 13.30
CA ASP A 88 3.76 20.31 13.16
C ASP A 88 3.51 21.60 13.96
N GLN A 89 4.56 22.42 14.11
CA GLN A 89 4.46 23.68 14.87
C GLN A 89 3.37 24.60 14.33
N LYS A 90 3.20 24.65 13.00
CA LYS A 90 2.16 25.47 12.37
C LYS A 90 0.76 25.02 12.79
N GLN A 91 0.51 23.70 12.83
CA GLN A 91 -0.76 23.16 13.31
C GLN A 91 -1.00 23.44 14.81
N ILE A 92 0.04 23.41 15.65
CA ILE A 92 -0.07 23.79 17.07
C ILE A 92 -0.54 25.23 17.20
N ASP A 93 0.10 26.14 16.48
CA ASP A 93 -0.18 27.57 16.55
C ASP A 93 -1.55 27.91 15.97
N ASP A 94 -1.87 27.39 14.77
CA ASP A 94 -3.12 27.65 14.05
C ASP A 94 -4.35 27.12 14.79
N LEU A 95 -4.23 25.95 15.45
CA LEU A 95 -5.34 25.30 16.16
C LEU A 95 -5.37 25.63 17.67
N GLY A 96 -4.37 26.37 18.17
CA GLY A 96 -4.27 26.73 19.58
C GLY A 96 -4.09 25.52 20.52
N LEU A 97 -3.30 24.52 20.09
CA LEU A 97 -3.13 23.27 20.83
C LEU A 97 -2.36 23.48 22.14
N LYS A 98 -3.02 23.18 23.25
CA LYS A 98 -2.45 23.23 24.61
C LYS A 98 -3.31 22.40 25.56
N ALA A 99 -2.81 22.08 26.75
CA ALA A 99 -3.58 21.38 27.76
C ALA A 99 -4.96 22.04 28.00
N GLY A 100 -6.02 21.24 27.98
CA GLY A 100 -7.41 21.66 28.09
C GLY A 100 -8.06 22.12 26.78
N ALA A 101 -7.30 22.31 25.70
CA ALA A 101 -7.88 22.61 24.39
C ALA A 101 -8.73 21.43 23.89
N ARG A 102 -9.84 21.75 23.23
CA ARG A 102 -10.70 20.77 22.56
C ARG A 102 -10.61 21.00 21.06
N ILE A 103 -10.31 19.94 20.32
CA ILE A 103 -10.23 19.98 18.86
C ILE A 103 -11.07 18.88 18.23
N THR A 104 -11.58 19.15 17.05
CA THR A 104 -12.29 18.17 16.24
C THR A 104 -11.31 17.39 15.38
N LEU A 105 -11.46 16.07 15.35
CA LEU A 105 -10.72 15.20 14.46
C LEU A 105 -11.58 14.90 13.23
N ARG A 106 -11.10 15.28 12.05
CA ARG A 106 -11.85 15.23 10.80
C ARG A 106 -11.29 14.20 9.83
N ASP A 107 -12.19 13.50 9.15
CA ASP A 107 -11.85 12.56 8.09
C ASP A 107 -11.40 13.30 6.83
N SER A 108 -10.22 12.96 6.31
CA SER A 108 -9.68 13.57 5.09
C SER A 108 -10.41 13.14 3.81
N ARG A 109 -11.29 12.13 3.89
CA ARG A 109 -11.94 11.48 2.73
C ARG A 109 -13.30 12.08 2.41
N ASP A 110 -14.04 12.50 3.44
CA ASP A 110 -15.42 13.01 3.32
C ASP A 110 -15.72 14.22 4.24
N ASP A 111 -14.69 14.80 4.86
CA ASP A 111 -14.76 15.97 5.76
C ASP A 111 -15.63 15.79 7.01
N ARG A 112 -16.02 14.55 7.36
CA ARG A 112 -16.83 14.31 8.56
C ARG A 112 -16.06 14.52 9.85
N ASN A 113 -16.73 15.13 10.83
CA ASN A 113 -16.24 15.25 12.21
C ASN A 113 -16.40 13.89 12.93
N LEU A 114 -15.29 13.22 13.24
CA LEU A 114 -15.29 11.85 13.77
C LEU A 114 -15.31 11.82 15.30
N ALA A 115 -14.51 12.69 15.94
CA ALA A 115 -14.35 12.74 17.38
C ALA A 115 -13.91 14.13 17.85
N ILE A 116 -14.04 14.39 19.14
CA ILE A 116 -13.40 15.52 19.82
C ILE A 116 -12.26 14.97 20.69
N LEU A 117 -11.07 15.55 20.55
CA LEU A 117 -9.93 15.30 21.43
C LEU A 117 -9.84 16.42 22.46
N THR A 118 -9.82 16.06 23.74
CA THR A 118 -9.44 16.99 24.81
C THR A 118 -7.95 16.80 25.10
N VAL A 119 -7.15 17.80 24.73
CA VAL A 119 -5.69 17.77 24.83
C VAL A 119 -5.27 17.76 26.30
N GLU A 120 -4.43 16.80 26.68
CA GLU A 120 -3.79 16.72 28.00
C GLU A 120 -2.37 17.26 27.95
N ASP A 121 -1.60 16.91 26.92
CA ASP A 121 -0.25 17.41 26.68
C ASP A 121 0.07 17.55 25.18
N VAL A 122 1.05 18.41 24.89
CA VAL A 122 1.69 18.54 23.59
C VAL A 122 3.19 18.45 23.83
N TYR A 123 3.83 17.44 23.29
CA TYR A 123 5.22 17.10 23.62
C TYR A 123 6.03 16.76 22.38
N ARG A 124 7.35 16.93 22.48
CA ARG A 124 8.29 16.61 21.41
C ARG A 124 8.97 15.27 21.72
N PRO A 125 8.64 14.17 21.01
CA PRO A 125 9.25 12.87 21.25
C PRO A 125 10.71 12.81 20.79
N ASP A 126 11.50 11.97 21.47
CA ASP A 126 12.79 11.51 20.92
C ASP A 126 12.53 10.36 19.94
N LYS A 127 12.44 10.70 18.65
CA LYS A 127 12.19 9.74 17.57
C LYS A 127 13.31 8.70 17.39
N VAL A 128 14.55 9.02 17.76
CA VAL A 128 15.66 8.05 17.70
C VAL A 128 15.49 7.01 18.80
N ASN A 129 15.12 7.45 20.01
CA ASN A 129 14.80 6.57 21.11
C ASN A 129 13.56 5.70 20.81
N GLU A 130 12.52 6.26 20.20
CA GLU A 130 11.36 5.50 19.73
C GLU A 130 11.77 4.44 18.71
N ALA A 131 12.54 4.82 17.69
CA ALA A 131 12.98 3.89 16.65
C ALA A 131 13.71 2.68 17.23
N LYS A 132 14.70 2.93 18.11
CA LYS A 132 15.51 1.87 18.72
C LYS A 132 14.71 0.98 19.66
N ASN A 133 13.88 1.54 20.53
CA ASN A 133 13.16 0.73 21.53
C ASN A 133 11.89 0.08 20.97
N VAL A 134 11.24 0.67 19.97
CA VAL A 134 9.99 0.14 19.38
C VAL A 134 10.27 -0.76 18.17
N PHE A 135 11.18 -0.37 17.30
CA PHE A 135 11.48 -1.09 16.05
C PHE A 135 12.82 -1.83 16.06
N GLY A 136 13.55 -1.79 17.18
CA GLY A 136 14.83 -2.48 17.36
C GLY A 136 16.02 -1.83 16.63
N SER A 137 15.79 -0.83 15.79
CA SER A 137 16.86 -0.10 15.08
C SER A 137 16.40 1.30 14.64
N ASP A 138 17.35 2.15 14.25
CA ASP A 138 17.14 3.42 13.56
C ASP A 138 17.38 3.29 12.03
N ASP A 139 17.26 2.07 11.50
CA ASP A 139 17.46 1.77 10.07
C ASP A 139 16.23 2.13 9.25
N ASP A 140 16.37 3.00 8.25
CA ASP A 140 15.28 3.49 7.40
C ASP A 140 14.77 2.45 6.40
N THR A 141 15.41 1.28 6.29
CA THR A 141 14.83 0.12 5.60
C THR A 141 13.63 -0.46 6.35
N HIS A 142 13.54 -0.23 7.67
CA HIS A 142 12.37 -0.63 8.45
C HIS A 142 11.21 0.32 8.16
N PRO A 143 10.05 -0.16 7.65
CA PRO A 143 8.93 0.72 7.25
C PRO A 143 8.40 1.61 8.37
N GLY A 144 8.33 1.10 9.61
CA GLY A 144 7.99 1.88 10.80
C GLY A 144 8.95 3.05 11.07
N VAL A 145 10.26 2.79 11.05
CA VAL A 145 11.31 3.80 11.22
C VAL A 145 11.28 4.83 10.10
N LYS A 146 11.17 4.36 8.85
CA LYS A 146 11.05 5.26 7.69
C LYS A 146 9.90 6.23 7.87
N HIS A 147 8.71 5.73 8.20
CA HIS A 147 7.54 6.59 8.44
C HIS A 147 7.77 7.58 9.59
N LEU A 148 8.36 7.14 10.70
CA LEU A 148 8.63 7.97 11.87
C LEU A 148 9.50 9.20 11.52
N PHE A 149 10.50 9.03 10.67
CA PHE A 149 11.41 10.11 10.26
C PHE A 149 10.95 10.89 9.02
N SER A 150 10.30 10.23 8.05
CA SER A 150 9.95 10.86 6.76
C SER A 150 8.54 11.43 6.68
N THR A 151 7.64 11.02 7.58
CA THR A 151 6.20 11.30 7.45
C THR A 151 5.60 11.85 8.74
N ALA A 152 5.88 11.21 9.87
CA ALA A 152 5.37 11.70 11.15
C ALA A 152 5.93 13.09 11.46
N LYS A 153 5.08 13.96 12.00
CA LYS A 153 5.42 15.35 12.34
C LYS A 153 6.23 15.46 13.62
N GLU A 154 6.59 16.69 14.01
CA GLU A 154 7.59 16.98 15.04
C GLU A 154 7.08 16.78 16.46
N PHE A 155 5.80 17.05 16.72
CA PHE A 155 5.19 17.01 18.05
C PHE A 155 4.09 15.96 18.11
N TYR A 156 3.84 15.42 19.29
CA TYR A 156 2.71 14.53 19.58
C TYR A 156 1.72 15.22 20.52
N VAL A 157 0.44 14.95 20.32
CA VAL A 157 -0.66 15.48 21.12
C VAL A 157 -1.36 14.30 21.82
N GLY A 158 -1.27 14.29 23.14
CA GLY A 158 -1.95 13.30 23.98
C GLY A 158 -3.29 13.82 24.48
N GLY A 159 -4.26 12.94 24.65
CA GLY A 159 -5.56 13.33 25.18
C GLY A 159 -6.67 12.30 24.97
N LYS A 160 -7.75 12.47 25.73
CA LYS A 160 -8.93 11.59 25.66
C LYS A 160 -9.87 12.00 24.54
N LEU A 161 -10.53 11.00 23.97
CA LEU A 161 -11.46 11.18 22.87
C LEU A 161 -12.91 11.06 23.33
N GLU A 162 -13.78 11.82 22.68
CA GLU A 162 -15.24 11.66 22.67
C GLU A 162 -15.70 11.36 21.25
N ALA A 163 -16.46 10.29 21.06
CA ALA A 163 -16.87 9.78 19.76
C ALA A 163 -18.11 10.52 19.23
N ILE A 164 -18.09 10.90 17.95
CA ILE A 164 -19.22 11.56 17.27
C ILE A 164 -19.77 10.68 16.16
N ASN A 165 -18.91 10.36 15.20
CA ASN A 165 -19.26 9.62 13.99
C ASN A 165 -18.32 8.43 13.80
N ARG A 166 -18.87 7.32 13.35
CA ARG A 166 -18.06 6.22 12.82
C ARG A 166 -17.41 6.67 11.52
N LEU A 167 -16.22 6.14 11.24
CA LEU A 167 -15.60 6.28 9.93
C LEU A 167 -16.49 5.61 8.90
N GLU A 168 -16.74 6.29 7.78
CA GLU A 168 -17.48 5.69 6.68
C GLU A 168 -16.54 4.77 5.88
N HIS A 169 -17.04 3.57 5.62
CA HIS A 169 -16.40 2.59 4.72
C HIS A 169 -17.45 2.18 3.70
N TYR A 170 -17.05 1.98 2.44
CA TYR A 170 -17.97 1.57 1.37
C TYR A 170 -17.69 0.16 0.87
N ASP A 171 -16.60 -0.45 1.33
CA ASP A 171 -16.12 -1.75 0.91
C ASP A 171 -16.37 -2.81 1.97
N PHE A 172 -16.90 -3.96 1.54
CA PHE A 172 -17.05 -5.17 2.35
C PHE A 172 -17.70 -4.94 3.72
N LEU A 173 -18.76 -4.13 3.77
CA LEU A 173 -19.49 -3.80 5.00
C LEU A 173 -19.95 -5.03 5.78
N ASP A 174 -20.29 -6.12 5.06
CA ASP A 174 -20.66 -7.42 5.63
C ASP A 174 -19.53 -8.10 6.43
N LEU A 175 -18.29 -7.67 6.22
CA LEU A 175 -17.09 -8.23 6.84
C LEU A 175 -16.41 -7.29 7.84
N ARG A 176 -16.87 -6.03 7.99
CA ARG A 176 -16.29 -5.09 8.96
C ARG A 176 -17.04 -5.22 10.28
N PHE A 177 -16.31 -5.58 11.34
CA PHE A 177 -16.89 -5.77 12.67
C PHE A 177 -16.14 -4.94 13.70
N THR A 178 -16.87 -4.20 14.52
CA THR A 178 -16.36 -3.69 15.80
C THR A 178 -16.15 -4.84 16.78
N PRO A 179 -15.33 -4.65 17.84
CA PRO A 179 -15.21 -5.60 18.93
C PRO A 179 -16.57 -6.04 19.52
N SER A 180 -17.49 -5.10 19.73
CA SER A 180 -18.82 -5.36 20.26
C SER A 180 -19.66 -6.24 19.33
N GLU A 181 -19.67 -5.94 18.03
CA GLU A 181 -20.39 -6.74 17.02
C GLU A 181 -19.80 -8.15 16.89
N LEU A 182 -18.47 -8.29 16.88
CA LEU A 182 -17.83 -9.60 16.75
C LEU A 182 -18.06 -10.49 17.98
N ARG A 183 -18.02 -9.90 19.19
CA ARG A 183 -18.38 -10.60 20.43
C ARG A 183 -19.84 -11.08 20.41
N SER A 184 -20.76 -10.24 19.95
CA SER A 184 -22.16 -10.60 19.76
C SER A 184 -22.31 -11.73 18.72
N HIS A 185 -21.57 -11.65 17.62
CA HIS A 185 -21.54 -12.68 16.58
C HIS A 185 -21.09 -14.04 17.14
N PHE A 186 -20.00 -14.07 17.92
CA PHE A 186 -19.55 -15.30 18.58
C PHE A 186 -20.60 -15.85 19.55
N SER A 187 -21.25 -14.98 20.34
CA SER A 187 -22.33 -15.39 21.24
C SER A 187 -23.51 -15.99 20.47
N LYS A 188 -23.92 -15.37 19.35
CA LYS A 188 -24.99 -15.86 18.48
C LYS A 188 -24.70 -17.25 17.92
N LEU A 189 -23.45 -17.51 17.53
CA LEU A 189 -23.02 -18.83 17.02
C LEU A 189 -22.70 -19.84 18.14
N GLY A 190 -22.80 -19.45 19.41
CA GLY A 190 -22.42 -20.30 20.55
C GLY A 190 -20.91 -20.54 20.68
N TRP A 191 -20.08 -19.76 20.00
CA TRP A 191 -18.62 -19.92 20.01
C TRP A 191 -18.03 -19.50 21.35
N GLN A 192 -17.35 -20.45 22.02
CA GLN A 192 -16.69 -20.21 23.31
C GLN A 192 -15.18 -20.04 23.17
N LYS A 193 -14.55 -20.83 22.28
CA LYS A 193 -13.12 -20.75 21.98
C LYS A 193 -12.95 -20.31 20.54
N VAL A 194 -12.15 -19.27 20.34
CA VAL A 194 -11.89 -18.69 19.01
C VAL A 194 -10.39 -18.46 18.86
N VAL A 195 -9.82 -19.03 17.80
CA VAL A 195 -8.43 -18.85 17.38
C VAL A 195 -8.39 -17.80 16.29
N ALA A 196 -7.79 -16.65 16.58
CA ALA A 196 -7.60 -15.60 15.60
C ALA A 196 -6.33 -15.80 14.77
N PHE A 197 -6.46 -15.59 13.47
CA PHE A 197 -5.37 -15.62 12.51
C PHE A 197 -5.16 -14.23 11.91
N GLN A 198 -4.01 -13.62 12.22
CA GLN A 198 -3.53 -12.38 11.60
C GLN A 198 -2.98 -12.67 10.22
N THR A 199 -3.34 -11.85 9.23
CA THR A 199 -2.61 -11.84 7.95
C THR A 199 -2.73 -10.49 7.24
N ARG A 200 -1.69 -10.16 6.48
CA ARG A 200 -1.67 -9.09 5.47
C ARG A 200 -1.44 -9.62 4.06
N ASN A 201 -1.32 -10.94 3.92
CA ASN A 201 -1.00 -11.63 2.67
C ASN A 201 -2.19 -12.46 2.20
N PRO A 202 -2.29 -12.77 0.89
CA PRO A 202 -3.17 -13.83 0.40
C PRO A 202 -2.96 -15.13 1.17
N MET A 203 -4.05 -15.82 1.49
CA MET A 203 -3.98 -17.13 2.11
C MET A 203 -4.00 -18.22 1.04
N HIS A 204 -3.20 -19.26 1.28
CA HIS A 204 -3.00 -20.43 0.42
C HIS A 204 -3.31 -21.71 1.19
N ARG A 205 -3.12 -22.89 0.59
CA ARG A 205 -3.45 -24.17 1.25
C ARG A 205 -2.76 -24.36 2.58
N ALA A 206 -1.46 -24.07 2.67
CA ALA A 206 -0.70 -24.16 3.91
C ALA A 206 -1.33 -23.34 5.07
N HIS A 207 -1.85 -22.13 4.77
CA HIS A 207 -2.51 -21.29 5.77
C HIS A 207 -3.87 -21.86 6.21
N ARG A 208 -4.61 -22.46 5.27
CA ARG A 208 -5.86 -23.18 5.57
C ARG A 208 -5.59 -24.37 6.46
N GLU A 209 -4.64 -25.23 6.11
CA GLU A 209 -4.30 -26.42 6.92
C GLU A 209 -3.84 -26.04 8.32
N LEU A 210 -3.00 -25.01 8.43
CA LEU A 210 -2.54 -24.50 9.71
C LEU A 210 -3.71 -24.08 10.61
N THR A 211 -4.59 -23.21 10.10
CA THR A 211 -5.70 -22.68 10.90
C THR A 211 -6.70 -23.77 11.28
N VAL A 212 -6.94 -24.75 10.40
CA VAL A 212 -7.76 -25.94 10.71
C VAL A 212 -7.08 -26.80 11.78
N ARG A 213 -5.76 -27.01 11.70
CA ARG A 213 -5.00 -27.75 12.72
C ARG A 213 -5.03 -27.04 14.08
N ALA A 214 -4.85 -25.73 14.10
CA ALA A 214 -4.95 -24.92 15.31
C ALA A 214 -6.35 -24.99 15.94
N ALA A 215 -7.40 -24.90 15.12
CA ALA A 215 -8.78 -25.08 15.57
C ALA A 215 -9.02 -26.45 16.19
N ARG A 216 -8.57 -27.53 15.54
CA ARG A 216 -8.73 -28.91 16.03
C ARG A 216 -7.95 -29.14 17.34
N SER A 217 -6.69 -28.70 17.42
CA SER A 217 -5.86 -28.92 18.60
C SER A 217 -6.36 -28.15 19.82
N GLN A 218 -6.91 -26.95 19.62
CA GLN A 218 -7.46 -26.12 20.71
C GLN A 218 -8.96 -26.37 20.96
N GLN A 219 -9.61 -27.21 20.15
CA GLN A 219 -11.06 -27.41 20.12
C GLN A 219 -11.80 -26.06 20.04
N ALA A 220 -11.44 -25.27 19.04
CA ALA A 220 -11.86 -23.89 18.86
C ALA A 220 -12.35 -23.63 17.43
N ASN A 221 -13.11 -22.55 17.25
CA ASN A 221 -13.44 -22.02 15.93
C ASN A 221 -12.36 -21.07 15.43
N VAL A 222 -12.36 -20.76 14.13
CA VAL A 222 -11.36 -19.89 13.49
C VAL A 222 -11.95 -18.52 13.23
N LEU A 223 -11.23 -17.48 13.61
CA LEU A 223 -11.42 -16.14 13.11
C LEU A 223 -10.29 -15.80 12.15
N ILE A 224 -10.58 -15.73 10.85
CA ILE A 224 -9.68 -15.18 9.85
C ILE A 224 -9.82 -13.66 9.96
N HIS A 225 -8.78 -13.00 10.51
CA HIS A 225 -8.84 -11.59 10.90
C HIS A 225 -7.80 -10.75 10.13
N PRO A 226 -7.91 -10.63 8.80
CA PRO A 226 -6.93 -9.93 7.99
C PRO A 226 -6.94 -8.42 8.22
N VAL A 227 -5.77 -7.80 8.07
CA VAL A 227 -5.64 -6.35 8.09
C VAL A 227 -6.04 -5.76 6.74
N VAL A 228 -6.88 -4.73 6.75
CA VAL A 228 -7.31 -3.98 5.56
C VAL A 228 -7.02 -2.47 5.65
N GLY A 229 -6.44 -2.01 6.76
CA GLY A 229 -5.80 -0.68 6.81
C GLY A 229 -4.41 -0.73 6.15
N MET A 230 -3.48 0.09 6.65
CA MET A 230 -2.13 0.16 6.09
C MET A 230 -1.32 -1.12 6.37
N THR A 231 -0.74 -1.73 5.33
CA THR A 231 0.15 -2.91 5.45
C THR A 231 1.57 -2.58 5.00
N LYS A 232 2.40 -3.60 4.72
CA LYS A 232 3.78 -3.35 4.25
C LYS A 232 3.74 -2.75 2.83
N PRO A 233 4.56 -1.73 2.53
CA PRO A 233 4.69 -1.21 1.17
C PRO A 233 5.02 -2.33 0.17
N GLY A 234 4.26 -2.39 -0.93
CA GLY A 234 4.41 -3.41 -1.97
C GLY A 234 3.62 -4.71 -1.74
N ASP A 235 2.89 -4.82 -0.62
CA ASP A 235 1.89 -5.89 -0.46
C ASP A 235 0.76 -5.75 -1.49
N ILE A 236 0.09 -6.87 -1.76
CA ILE A 236 -1.11 -6.89 -2.63
C ILE A 236 -2.22 -6.08 -1.97
N ASP A 237 -2.94 -5.29 -2.77
CA ASP A 237 -4.04 -4.44 -2.33
C ASP A 237 -5.11 -5.24 -1.54
N HIS A 238 -5.78 -4.57 -0.60
CA HIS A 238 -6.70 -5.28 0.29
C HIS A 238 -7.94 -5.79 -0.45
N PHE A 239 -8.42 -5.15 -1.52
CA PHE A 239 -9.57 -5.64 -2.29
C PHE A 239 -9.29 -7.02 -2.89
N THR A 240 -8.11 -7.20 -3.46
CA THR A 240 -7.64 -8.48 -3.98
C THR A 240 -7.47 -9.51 -2.87
N ARG A 241 -6.87 -9.12 -1.74
CA ARG A 241 -6.72 -10.01 -0.59
C ARG A 241 -8.07 -10.45 -0.01
N VAL A 242 -9.04 -9.54 0.13
CA VAL A 242 -10.38 -9.86 0.62
C VAL A 242 -11.13 -10.79 -0.33
N ARG A 243 -11.02 -10.58 -1.65
CA ARG A 243 -11.55 -11.54 -2.64
C ARG A 243 -10.89 -12.92 -2.51
N VAL A 244 -9.59 -12.98 -2.25
CA VAL A 244 -8.89 -14.24 -1.94
C VAL A 244 -9.44 -14.88 -0.67
N TYR A 245 -9.64 -14.13 0.42
CA TYR A 245 -10.19 -14.68 1.66
C TYR A 245 -11.63 -15.19 1.47
N LYS A 246 -12.47 -14.45 0.73
CA LYS A 246 -13.83 -14.88 0.35
C LYS A 246 -13.81 -16.16 -0.52
N ALA A 247 -12.85 -16.30 -1.44
CA ALA A 247 -12.70 -17.51 -2.22
C ALA A 247 -12.23 -18.69 -1.35
N LEU A 248 -11.33 -18.44 -0.40
CA LEU A 248 -10.74 -19.47 0.46
C LEU A 248 -11.69 -19.97 1.55
N ILE A 249 -12.55 -19.11 2.13
CA ILE A 249 -13.37 -19.49 3.29
C ILE A 249 -14.30 -20.68 3.01
N ALA A 250 -14.71 -20.84 1.75
CA ALA A 250 -15.50 -21.99 1.28
C ALA A 250 -14.77 -23.36 1.40
N ARG A 251 -13.45 -23.35 1.63
CA ARG A 251 -12.62 -24.55 1.85
C ARG A 251 -12.52 -24.97 3.33
N TYR A 252 -13.12 -24.21 4.25
CA TYR A 252 -13.25 -24.61 5.65
C TYR A 252 -14.48 -25.50 5.83
N PRO A 253 -14.47 -26.42 6.81
CA PRO A 253 -15.69 -27.10 7.23
C PRO A 253 -16.79 -26.10 7.57
N ASN A 254 -18.03 -26.41 7.17
CA ASN A 254 -19.18 -25.51 7.37
C ASN A 254 -19.29 -25.08 8.84
N GLY A 255 -19.34 -23.77 9.07
CA GLY A 255 -19.49 -23.18 10.40
C GLY A 255 -18.22 -23.16 11.26
N MET A 256 -17.06 -23.62 10.77
CA MET A 256 -15.80 -23.62 11.55
C MET A 256 -15.09 -22.26 11.55
N ALA A 257 -15.23 -21.45 10.50
CA ALA A 257 -14.47 -20.22 10.32
C ALA A 257 -15.37 -19.02 10.01
N ALA A 258 -14.97 -17.85 10.53
CA ALA A 258 -15.56 -16.55 10.23
C ALA A 258 -14.47 -15.62 9.67
N LEU A 259 -14.86 -14.72 8.77
CA LEU A 259 -13.99 -13.69 8.20
C LEU A 259 -14.45 -12.32 8.72
N ALA A 260 -13.53 -11.60 9.37
CA ALA A 260 -13.76 -10.22 9.82
C ALA A 260 -12.55 -9.37 9.44
N LEU A 261 -12.76 -8.18 8.90
CA LEU A 261 -11.69 -7.28 8.48
C LEU A 261 -11.28 -6.38 9.64
N LEU A 262 -9.95 -6.19 9.81
CA LEU A 262 -9.38 -5.33 10.82
C LEU A 262 -8.82 -4.05 10.17
N PRO A 263 -9.33 -2.85 10.50
CA PRO A 263 -8.85 -1.57 9.98
C PRO A 263 -7.55 -1.11 10.69
N LEU A 264 -6.57 -2.00 10.83
CA LEU A 264 -5.30 -1.73 11.49
C LEU A 264 -4.31 -1.07 10.54
N ALA A 265 -3.61 -0.03 10.98
CA ALA A 265 -2.37 0.39 10.34
C ALA A 265 -1.20 -0.40 10.96
N MET A 266 -0.63 -1.34 10.22
CA MET A 266 0.53 -2.11 10.71
C MET A 266 1.78 -1.24 10.77
N ARG A 267 2.66 -1.53 11.73
CA ARG A 267 3.93 -0.82 11.91
C ARG A 267 5.13 -1.61 11.40
N MET A 268 4.91 -2.88 11.11
CA MET A 268 5.93 -3.89 10.88
C MET A 268 6.89 -4.04 12.07
N GLY A 269 6.41 -3.83 13.30
CA GLY A 269 7.17 -3.82 14.56
C GLY A 269 7.40 -5.21 15.17
N GLY A 270 7.39 -6.26 14.34
CA GLY A 270 7.80 -7.62 14.72
C GLY A 270 7.24 -8.09 16.07
N PRO A 271 8.10 -8.40 17.06
CA PRO A 271 7.67 -8.87 18.39
C PRO A 271 6.71 -7.95 19.11
N ARG A 272 6.99 -6.64 19.14
CA ARG A 272 6.14 -5.66 19.83
C ARG A 272 4.77 -5.55 19.17
N GLU A 273 4.72 -5.67 17.84
CA GLU A 273 3.45 -5.69 17.10
C GLU A 273 2.70 -7.03 17.27
N ALA A 274 3.38 -8.17 17.46
CA ALA A 274 2.73 -9.43 17.80
C ALA A 274 2.02 -9.35 19.17
N LEU A 275 2.67 -8.72 20.15
CA LEU A 275 2.08 -8.46 21.47
C LEU A 275 0.86 -7.54 21.38
N TRP A 276 0.96 -6.48 20.57
CA TRP A 276 -0.14 -5.57 20.31
C TRP A 276 -1.31 -6.24 19.58
N HIS A 277 -1.02 -7.08 18.59
CA HIS A 277 -2.02 -7.90 17.92
C HIS A 277 -2.78 -8.82 18.89
N ALA A 278 -2.09 -9.43 19.86
CA ALA A 278 -2.73 -10.26 20.87
C ALA A 278 -3.75 -9.45 21.71
N ILE A 279 -3.38 -8.23 22.12
CA ILE A 279 -4.28 -7.29 22.80
C ILE A 279 -5.50 -6.97 21.93
N ILE A 280 -5.29 -6.59 20.66
CA ILE A 280 -6.38 -6.28 19.73
C ILE A 280 -7.34 -7.47 19.59
N ARG A 281 -6.81 -8.69 19.43
CA ARG A 281 -7.64 -9.90 19.22
C ARG A 281 -8.38 -10.29 20.48
N LYS A 282 -7.76 -10.10 21.65
CA LYS A 282 -8.45 -10.22 22.94
C LYS A 282 -9.61 -9.23 23.03
N ASN A 283 -9.40 -7.97 22.66
CA ASN A 283 -10.45 -6.96 22.66
C ASN A 283 -11.60 -7.32 21.72
N HIS A 284 -11.31 -7.93 20.58
CA HIS A 284 -12.31 -8.48 19.65
C HIS A 284 -12.92 -9.84 20.11
N GLY A 285 -12.59 -10.32 21.31
CA GLY A 285 -13.21 -11.49 21.94
C GLY A 285 -12.54 -12.83 21.66
N SER A 286 -11.39 -12.84 20.96
CA SER A 286 -10.66 -14.08 20.70
C SER A 286 -10.01 -14.63 21.97
N THR A 287 -10.05 -15.95 22.15
CA THR A 287 -9.44 -16.63 23.30
C THR A 287 -8.04 -17.15 23.01
N HIS A 288 -7.73 -17.34 21.73
CA HIS A 288 -6.43 -17.79 21.25
C HIS A 288 -5.96 -16.89 20.09
N PHE A 289 -4.65 -16.78 19.93
CA PHE A 289 -4.04 -16.02 18.84
C PHE A 289 -2.85 -16.76 18.24
N ILE A 290 -2.86 -16.94 16.92
CA ILE A 290 -1.74 -17.56 16.21
C ILE A 290 -0.60 -16.56 16.05
N VAL A 291 0.61 -16.97 16.46
CA VAL A 291 1.83 -16.18 16.25
C VAL A 291 2.80 -16.93 15.33
N GLY A 292 3.03 -16.33 14.16
CA GLY A 292 3.84 -16.80 13.05
C GLY A 292 5.35 -16.88 13.32
N ARG A 293 6.06 -17.56 12.41
CA ARG A 293 7.46 -17.21 12.11
C ARG A 293 7.51 -15.82 11.50
N ASP A 294 8.46 -14.97 11.93
CA ASP A 294 8.63 -13.59 11.45
C ASP A 294 7.33 -12.77 11.52
N HIS A 295 6.56 -12.96 12.60
CA HIS A 295 5.24 -12.35 12.76
C HIS A 295 5.34 -10.83 12.75
N ALA A 296 4.62 -10.18 11.84
CA ALA A 296 4.68 -8.74 11.61
C ALA A 296 6.10 -8.21 11.29
N GLY A 297 7.01 -9.06 10.81
CA GLY A 297 8.35 -8.65 10.39
C GLY A 297 8.37 -7.97 9.01
N PRO A 298 9.24 -6.95 8.83
CA PRO A 298 9.45 -6.28 7.54
C PRO A 298 10.43 -7.04 6.63
N GLY A 299 11.06 -8.11 7.10
CA GLY A 299 12.09 -8.86 6.38
C GLY A 299 13.48 -8.31 6.63
N LYS A 300 14.26 -8.11 5.56
CA LYS A 300 15.69 -7.83 5.64
C LYS A 300 16.03 -6.33 5.64
N ASN A 301 17.10 -6.01 6.34
CA ASN A 301 17.72 -4.68 6.43
C ASN A 301 18.74 -4.44 5.29
N LYS A 302 19.40 -3.28 5.30
CA LYS A 302 20.41 -2.90 4.28
C LYS A 302 21.60 -3.86 4.15
N ASP A 303 21.93 -4.57 5.23
CA ASP A 303 23.03 -5.54 5.28
C ASP A 303 22.57 -6.96 4.90
N GLY A 304 21.30 -7.12 4.49
CA GLY A 304 20.72 -8.41 4.12
C GLY A 304 20.37 -9.34 5.29
N LYS A 305 20.39 -8.82 6.53
CA LYS A 305 19.99 -9.52 7.76
C LYS A 305 18.53 -9.24 8.09
N ASP A 306 17.81 -10.20 8.66
CA ASP A 306 16.43 -9.98 9.09
C ASP A 306 16.38 -8.96 10.24
N HIS A 307 15.39 -8.06 10.23
CA HIS A 307 15.21 -7.04 11.28
C HIS A 307 14.91 -7.65 12.65
N TYR A 308 14.27 -8.82 12.67
CA TYR A 308 13.94 -9.58 13.87
C TYR A 308 14.29 -11.05 13.65
N GLY A 309 14.59 -11.76 14.73
CA GLY A 309 14.73 -13.21 14.69
C GLY A 309 13.41 -13.88 14.32
N PRO A 310 13.46 -15.08 13.69
CA PRO A 310 12.28 -15.75 13.15
C PRO A 310 11.22 -16.10 14.22
N TYR A 311 11.59 -16.19 15.50
CA TYR A 311 10.69 -16.59 16.58
C TYR A 311 10.63 -15.58 17.73
N ASP A 312 11.27 -14.42 17.61
CA ASP A 312 11.32 -13.39 18.66
C ASP A 312 9.91 -12.94 19.08
N ALA A 313 8.98 -12.90 18.12
CA ALA A 313 7.58 -12.58 18.36
C ALA A 313 6.86 -13.64 19.22
N GLN A 314 7.16 -14.92 18.99
CA GLN A 314 6.60 -16.00 19.80
C GLN A 314 7.16 -15.92 21.22
N THR A 315 8.47 -15.70 21.37
CA THR A 315 9.12 -15.55 22.67
C THR A 315 8.50 -14.42 23.47
N LEU A 316 8.35 -13.22 22.89
CA LEU A 316 7.81 -12.07 23.61
C LEU A 316 6.34 -12.26 23.99
N VAL A 317 5.51 -12.79 23.09
CA VAL A 317 4.10 -13.06 23.40
C VAL A 317 3.96 -14.13 24.47
N GLN A 318 4.78 -15.20 24.42
CA GLN A 318 4.78 -16.26 25.43
C GLN A 318 5.16 -15.74 26.82
N GLN A 319 6.16 -14.85 26.91
CA GLN A 319 6.58 -14.21 28.17
C GLN A 319 5.44 -13.44 28.85
N HIS A 320 4.55 -12.83 28.06
CA HIS A 320 3.43 -12.03 28.56
C HIS A 320 2.07 -12.73 28.49
N GLN A 321 2.02 -14.02 28.12
CA GLN A 321 0.76 -14.72 27.84
C GLN A 321 -0.20 -14.72 29.03
N GLU A 322 0.31 -14.92 30.24
CA GLU A 322 -0.50 -14.94 31.47
C GLU A 322 -1.13 -13.57 31.74
N GLU A 323 -0.35 -12.49 31.66
CA GLU A 323 -0.82 -11.12 31.83
C GLU A 323 -1.79 -10.69 30.72
N LEU A 324 -1.50 -11.08 29.47
CA LEU A 324 -2.38 -10.83 28.33
C LEU A 324 -3.72 -11.53 28.48
N GLY A 325 -3.81 -12.67 29.15
CA GLY A 325 -5.05 -13.45 29.25
C GLY A 325 -5.59 -13.90 27.89
N ILE A 326 -4.73 -14.17 26.91
CA ILE A 326 -5.07 -14.79 25.61
C ILE A 326 -4.01 -15.86 25.32
N LYS A 327 -4.44 -17.06 24.93
CA LYS A 327 -3.49 -18.16 24.72
C LYS A 327 -2.85 -18.06 23.34
N MET A 328 -1.52 -17.99 23.29
CA MET A 328 -0.76 -18.08 22.06
C MET A 328 -0.88 -19.50 21.48
N VAL A 329 -1.05 -19.57 20.16
CA VAL A 329 -0.91 -20.81 19.40
C VAL A 329 0.27 -20.62 18.48
N GLU A 330 1.33 -21.40 18.70
CA GLU A 330 2.51 -21.34 17.85
C GLU A 330 2.16 -21.74 16.42
N PHE A 331 2.59 -20.91 15.48
CA PHE A 331 2.57 -21.28 14.07
C PHE A 331 3.72 -22.24 13.79
N GLN A 332 3.38 -23.41 13.26
CA GLN A 332 4.36 -24.30 12.65
C GLN A 332 4.19 -24.22 11.13
N GLU A 333 5.28 -24.01 10.41
CA GLU A 333 5.23 -23.96 8.94
C GLU A 333 4.72 -25.28 8.39
N MET A 334 3.60 -25.22 7.65
CA MET A 334 3.00 -26.39 7.02
C MET A 334 3.64 -26.59 5.65
N ILE A 335 4.36 -27.70 5.48
CA ILE A 335 5.08 -28.06 4.26
C ILE A 335 4.34 -29.21 3.57
N TYR A 336 4.28 -29.15 2.23
CA TYR A 336 3.61 -30.17 1.43
C TYR A 336 4.51 -31.39 1.21
N ILE A 337 3.97 -32.58 1.42
CA ILE A 337 4.61 -33.89 1.24
C ILE A 337 4.02 -34.54 -0.02
N PRO A 338 4.72 -34.49 -1.17
CA PRO A 338 4.14 -34.92 -2.45
C PRO A 338 3.79 -36.40 -2.49
N ASP A 339 4.57 -37.24 -1.81
CA ASP A 339 4.41 -38.69 -1.86
C ASP A 339 3.15 -39.18 -1.11
N ARG A 340 2.52 -38.30 -0.31
CA ARG A 340 1.32 -38.59 0.49
C ARG A 340 0.15 -37.63 0.22
N ASP A 341 0.35 -36.60 -0.59
CA ASP A 341 -0.61 -35.52 -0.82
C ASP A 341 -1.15 -34.90 0.50
N GLU A 342 -0.25 -34.66 1.46
CA GLU A 342 -0.59 -34.09 2.76
C GLU A 342 0.32 -32.93 3.16
N TYR A 343 -0.08 -32.18 4.19
CA TYR A 343 0.75 -31.13 4.78
C TYR A 343 1.13 -31.52 6.21
N MET A 344 2.41 -31.37 6.52
CA MET A 344 2.95 -31.62 7.84
C MET A 344 3.67 -30.38 8.38
N PRO A 345 3.66 -30.14 9.69
CA PRO A 345 4.54 -29.17 10.32
C PRO A 345 5.99 -29.49 10.04
N ALA A 346 6.80 -28.46 9.75
CA ALA A 346 8.21 -28.60 9.41
C ALA A 346 9.02 -29.44 10.42
N ASN A 347 8.69 -29.37 11.71
CA ASN A 347 9.36 -30.09 12.80
C ASN A 347 8.88 -31.55 13.00
N GLU A 348 7.81 -31.97 12.32
CA GLU A 348 7.27 -33.34 12.40
C GLU A 348 7.62 -34.18 11.16
N ILE A 349 8.32 -33.60 10.18
CA ILE A 349 8.69 -34.26 8.92
C ILE A 349 9.91 -35.16 9.16
N PRO A 350 9.82 -36.48 8.89
CA PRO A 350 10.96 -37.38 9.02
C PRO A 350 12.11 -36.97 8.10
N GLU A 351 13.34 -37.11 8.59
CA GLU A 351 14.54 -36.82 7.80
C GLU A 351 14.56 -37.64 6.49
N GLY A 352 14.96 -37.01 5.39
CA GLY A 352 14.96 -37.61 4.05
C GLY A 352 13.59 -37.63 3.35
N THR A 353 12.51 -37.17 4.00
CA THR A 353 11.19 -37.05 3.36
C THR A 353 11.24 -35.97 2.26
N ARG A 354 10.74 -36.30 1.08
CA ARG A 354 10.61 -35.33 -0.01
C ARG A 354 9.58 -34.27 0.35
N THR A 355 9.97 -33.00 0.25
CA THR A 355 9.11 -31.86 0.53
C THR A 355 9.03 -30.92 -0.68
N MET A 356 7.94 -30.18 -0.79
CA MET A 356 7.80 -29.10 -1.78
C MET A 356 7.27 -27.83 -1.10
N ASN A 357 7.83 -26.69 -1.50
CA ASN A 357 7.41 -25.36 -1.07
C ASN A 357 7.58 -24.37 -2.23
N ILE A 358 6.76 -23.33 -2.27
CA ILE A 358 6.91 -22.20 -3.19
C ILE A 358 7.10 -20.93 -2.37
N SER A 359 8.25 -20.29 -2.54
CA SER A 359 8.52 -19.01 -1.89
C SER A 359 7.64 -17.90 -2.46
N GLY A 360 7.43 -16.83 -1.69
CA GLY A 360 6.70 -15.65 -2.20
C GLY A 360 7.34 -15.03 -3.44
N THR A 361 8.68 -15.12 -3.59
CA THR A 361 9.40 -14.67 -4.79
C THR A 361 9.06 -15.52 -6.00
N GLU A 362 9.02 -16.85 -5.85
CA GLU A 362 8.64 -17.74 -6.94
C GLU A 362 7.15 -17.64 -7.28
N LEU A 363 6.26 -17.45 -6.29
CA LEU A 363 4.84 -17.17 -6.54
C LEU A 363 4.67 -15.91 -7.40
N ARG A 364 5.32 -14.80 -7.02
CA ARG A 364 5.31 -13.56 -7.82
C ARG A 364 5.84 -13.78 -9.22
N ASN A 365 6.90 -14.57 -9.36
CA ASN A 365 7.46 -14.93 -10.65
C ASN A 365 6.45 -15.71 -11.52
N ARG A 366 5.74 -16.70 -10.95
CA ARG A 366 4.70 -17.47 -11.66
C ARG A 366 3.48 -16.64 -12.03
N LEU A 367 3.05 -15.73 -11.16
CA LEU A 367 2.01 -14.74 -11.49
C LEU A 367 2.45 -13.86 -12.67
N ARG A 368 3.66 -13.29 -12.58
CA ARG A 368 4.23 -12.41 -13.62
C ARG A 368 4.51 -13.11 -14.94
N THR A 369 4.90 -14.38 -14.94
CA THR A 369 5.32 -15.10 -16.16
C THR A 369 4.20 -15.96 -16.75
N GLY A 370 3.06 -16.05 -16.09
CA GLY A 370 1.98 -16.95 -16.50
C GLY A 370 2.24 -18.43 -16.26
N LYS A 371 3.41 -18.80 -15.68
CA LYS A 371 3.68 -20.18 -15.29
C LYS A 371 2.60 -20.70 -14.35
N GLU A 372 2.24 -21.97 -14.52
CA GLU A 372 1.22 -22.63 -13.70
C GLU A 372 1.55 -22.53 -12.22
N ILE A 373 0.55 -22.26 -11.38
CA ILE A 373 0.68 -22.31 -9.92
C ILE A 373 0.04 -23.62 -9.50
N PRO A 374 0.80 -24.58 -8.93
CA PRO A 374 0.28 -25.90 -8.64
C PRO A 374 -0.88 -25.87 -7.65
N GLU A 375 -1.87 -26.75 -7.85
CA GLU A 375 -3.05 -26.78 -6.98
C GLU A 375 -2.70 -27.16 -5.55
N TRP A 376 -1.66 -27.96 -5.32
CA TRP A 376 -1.13 -28.25 -3.99
C TRP A 376 -0.52 -27.00 -3.32
N PHE A 377 -0.20 -25.94 -4.04
CA PHE A 377 0.24 -24.70 -3.38
C PHE A 377 -0.97 -23.85 -3.00
N SER A 378 -1.87 -23.59 -3.96
CA SER A 378 -3.01 -22.70 -3.78
C SER A 378 -4.22 -23.21 -4.54
N TYR A 379 -5.42 -23.01 -3.99
CA TYR A 379 -6.65 -23.41 -4.66
C TYR A 379 -6.86 -22.65 -5.98
N PRO A 380 -7.47 -23.29 -7.01
CA PRO A 380 -7.68 -22.67 -8.32
C PRO A 380 -8.42 -21.33 -8.27
N GLU A 381 -9.46 -21.22 -7.46
CA GLU A 381 -10.23 -19.98 -7.30
C GLU A 381 -9.43 -18.85 -6.66
N VAL A 382 -8.49 -19.18 -5.76
CA VAL A 382 -7.56 -18.19 -5.17
C VAL A 382 -6.56 -17.73 -6.23
N VAL A 383 -6.00 -18.67 -7.00
CA VAL A 383 -5.05 -18.35 -8.09
C VAL A 383 -5.71 -17.47 -9.14
N LYS A 384 -6.97 -17.75 -9.50
CA LYS A 384 -7.74 -16.94 -10.43
C LYS A 384 -7.81 -15.48 -9.98
N VAL A 385 -8.24 -15.22 -8.74
CA VAL A 385 -8.31 -13.86 -8.18
C VAL A 385 -6.93 -13.17 -8.19
N LEU A 386 -5.86 -13.90 -7.85
CA LEU A 386 -4.51 -13.35 -7.87
C LEU A 386 -4.04 -12.98 -9.28
N ARG A 387 -4.42 -13.75 -10.30
CA ARG A 387 -4.08 -13.46 -11.71
C ARG A 387 -4.84 -12.27 -12.28
N GLU A 388 -6.11 -12.08 -11.90
CA GLU A 388 -6.91 -10.92 -12.32
C GLU A 388 -6.26 -9.57 -11.97
N GLN A 389 -5.40 -9.55 -10.95
CA GLN A 389 -4.73 -8.36 -10.43
C GLN A 389 -3.23 -8.33 -10.73
N ASN A 390 -2.73 -9.44 -11.28
CA ASN A 390 -1.38 -9.57 -11.79
C ASN A 390 -1.47 -10.03 -13.25
N PRO A 391 -2.01 -9.19 -14.15
CA PRO A 391 -2.14 -9.54 -15.56
C PRO A 391 -0.77 -9.89 -16.14
N LEU A 392 -0.78 -10.77 -17.14
CA LEU A 392 0.43 -11.16 -17.84
C LEU A 392 1.07 -9.93 -18.50
N PRO A 393 2.39 -9.92 -18.75
CA PRO A 393 3.05 -8.79 -19.42
C PRO A 393 2.34 -8.36 -20.72
N ARG A 394 1.85 -9.32 -21.50
CA ARG A 394 1.04 -9.08 -22.71
C ARG A 394 -0.35 -8.49 -22.47
N GLU A 395 -0.84 -8.49 -21.24
CA GLU A 395 -2.13 -7.89 -20.84
C GLU A 395 -1.92 -6.53 -20.16
N LYS A 396 -0.67 -6.16 -19.85
CA LYS A 396 -0.35 -4.87 -19.23
C LYS A 396 -0.33 -3.75 -20.25
N GLY A 397 -0.74 -2.57 -19.81
CA GLY A 397 -0.50 -1.32 -20.52
C GLY A 397 0.96 -0.91 -20.43
N PHE A 398 1.39 -0.04 -21.34
CA PHE A 398 2.72 0.56 -21.34
C PHE A 398 2.70 1.92 -22.02
N THR A 399 3.72 2.73 -21.77
CA THR A 399 3.93 3.99 -22.49
C THR A 399 5.22 3.94 -23.31
N VAL A 400 5.12 4.22 -24.61
CA VAL A 400 6.23 4.59 -25.48
C VAL A 400 6.26 6.11 -25.56
N PHE A 401 7.27 6.71 -24.95
CA PHE A 401 7.47 8.15 -24.88
C PHE A 401 8.59 8.56 -25.84
N MET A 402 8.24 9.26 -26.90
CA MET A 402 9.17 9.77 -27.91
C MET A 402 9.57 11.21 -27.58
N THR A 403 10.85 11.51 -27.69
CA THR A 403 11.42 12.85 -27.50
C THR A 403 12.35 13.19 -28.64
N GLY A 404 12.40 14.45 -29.04
CA GLY A 404 13.23 14.92 -30.15
C GLY A 404 12.82 16.33 -30.60
N PHE A 405 13.62 16.91 -31.49
CA PHE A 405 13.34 18.22 -32.06
C PHE A 405 11.99 18.29 -32.76
N GLN A 406 11.46 19.51 -32.93
CA GLN A 406 10.32 19.73 -33.82
C GLN A 406 10.68 19.22 -35.22
N ASN A 407 9.77 18.54 -35.91
CA ASN A 407 10.02 17.95 -37.23
C ASN A 407 11.16 16.89 -37.28
N SER A 408 11.54 16.26 -36.16
CA SER A 408 12.50 15.15 -36.14
C SER A 408 11.98 13.83 -36.75
N GLY A 409 10.71 13.79 -37.17
CA GLY A 409 10.04 12.57 -37.62
C GLY A 409 9.31 11.79 -36.51
N LYS A 410 9.42 12.20 -35.24
CA LYS A 410 8.72 11.57 -34.10
C LYS A 410 7.21 11.39 -34.31
N ASP A 411 6.53 12.36 -34.93
CA ASP A 411 5.08 12.30 -35.14
C ASP A 411 4.71 11.28 -36.24
N GLN A 412 5.58 11.10 -37.22
CA GLN A 412 5.42 10.07 -38.26
C GLN A 412 5.67 8.68 -37.68
N ILE A 413 6.72 8.52 -36.88
CA ILE A 413 7.03 7.27 -36.17
C ILE A 413 5.87 6.90 -35.23
N ALA A 414 5.35 7.86 -34.45
CA ALA A 414 4.22 7.64 -33.54
C ALA A 414 2.97 7.14 -34.27
N ARG A 415 2.62 7.74 -35.42
CA ARG A 415 1.48 7.32 -36.25
C ARG A 415 1.69 5.94 -36.86
N ALA A 416 2.87 5.66 -37.37
CA ALA A 416 3.20 4.34 -37.92
C ALA A 416 3.15 3.25 -36.82
N LEU A 417 3.70 3.53 -35.64
CA LEU A 417 3.65 2.64 -34.49
C LEU A 417 2.21 2.38 -34.03
N GLN A 418 1.35 3.40 -33.99
CA GLN A 418 -0.07 3.21 -33.68
C GLN A 418 -0.73 2.23 -34.64
N THR A 419 -0.52 2.40 -35.95
CA THR A 419 -1.06 1.49 -36.97
C THR A 419 -0.56 0.07 -36.75
N THR A 420 0.74 -0.11 -36.49
CA THR A 420 1.33 -1.44 -36.24
C THR A 420 0.75 -2.11 -34.99
N LEU A 421 0.60 -1.36 -33.89
CA LEU A 421 0.02 -1.90 -32.65
C LEU A 421 -1.48 -2.23 -32.83
N ASN A 422 -2.24 -1.40 -33.53
CA ASN A 422 -3.64 -1.67 -33.85
C ASN A 422 -3.79 -2.91 -34.76
N GLN A 423 -2.86 -3.12 -35.69
CA GLN A 423 -2.85 -4.31 -36.54
C GLN A 423 -2.58 -5.59 -35.74
N GLY A 424 -1.66 -5.54 -34.76
CA GLY A 424 -1.39 -6.67 -33.86
C GLY A 424 -2.53 -6.96 -32.88
N GLY A 425 -3.34 -5.95 -32.54
CA GLY A 425 -4.45 -6.07 -31.60
C GLY A 425 -3.97 -6.19 -30.14
N GLY A 426 -4.75 -6.87 -29.31
CA GLY A 426 -4.43 -7.17 -27.91
C GLY A 426 -4.80 -6.08 -26.89
N ARG A 427 -4.71 -4.79 -27.25
CA ARG A 427 -5.10 -3.69 -26.35
C ARG A 427 -5.47 -2.40 -27.08
N PRO A 428 -6.23 -1.48 -26.44
CA PRO A 428 -6.47 -0.16 -27.00
C PRO A 428 -5.18 0.65 -27.09
N VAL A 429 -5.01 1.41 -28.19
CA VAL A 429 -3.86 2.28 -28.43
C VAL A 429 -4.29 3.74 -28.33
N SER A 430 -3.67 4.50 -27.43
CA SER A 430 -3.91 5.94 -27.24
C SER A 430 -2.72 6.76 -27.72
N MET A 431 -2.99 7.84 -28.44
CA MET A 431 -1.95 8.70 -29.01
C MET A 431 -2.00 10.10 -28.40
N LEU A 432 -0.87 10.55 -27.87
CA LEU A 432 -0.68 11.86 -27.25
C LEU A 432 0.40 12.63 -28.05
N LEU A 433 0.04 13.12 -29.24
CA LEU A 433 0.94 13.96 -30.05
C LEU A 433 1.09 15.35 -29.43
N GLY A 434 2.26 15.98 -29.60
CA GLY A 434 2.53 17.30 -29.03
C GLY A 434 1.49 18.37 -29.41
N GLU A 435 1.03 18.40 -30.66
CA GLU A 435 0.00 19.36 -31.13
C GLU A 435 -1.39 19.05 -30.54
N THR A 436 -1.77 17.77 -30.47
CA THR A 436 -3.06 17.35 -29.87
C THR A 436 -3.09 17.63 -28.38
N VAL A 437 -2.01 17.32 -27.66
CA VAL A 437 -1.92 17.64 -26.24
C VAL A 437 -1.98 19.15 -26.02
N ARG A 438 -1.27 19.95 -26.83
CA ARG A 438 -1.31 21.41 -26.68
C ARG A 438 -2.69 22.00 -26.94
N SER A 439 -3.46 21.45 -27.87
CA SER A 439 -4.83 21.94 -28.13
C SER A 439 -5.82 21.49 -27.06
N GLU A 440 -5.75 20.23 -26.62
CA GLU A 440 -6.77 19.62 -25.75
C GLU A 440 -6.48 19.79 -24.24
N LEU A 441 -5.20 19.77 -23.84
CA LEU A 441 -4.80 19.69 -22.42
C LEU A 441 -3.96 20.88 -21.93
N SER A 442 -3.43 21.70 -22.83
CA SER A 442 -2.42 22.72 -22.51
C SER A 442 -2.54 23.97 -23.39
N SER A 443 -3.76 24.33 -23.81
CA SER A 443 -3.98 25.45 -24.74
C SER A 443 -3.67 26.82 -24.14
N GLU A 444 -3.65 26.90 -22.82
CA GLU A 444 -3.30 28.08 -22.04
C GLU A 444 -1.79 28.19 -21.76
N LEU A 445 -1.02 27.13 -21.98
CA LEU A 445 0.40 27.08 -21.61
C LEU A 445 1.29 27.72 -22.69
N GLY A 446 2.23 28.55 -22.24
CA GLY A 446 3.25 29.16 -23.08
C GLY A 446 4.39 28.22 -23.48
N PHE A 447 5.58 28.79 -23.65
CA PHE A 447 6.81 28.07 -24.00
C PHE A 447 7.92 28.28 -22.98
N SER A 448 7.62 28.83 -21.80
CA SER A 448 8.58 28.93 -20.70
C SER A 448 8.99 27.53 -20.23
N ARG A 449 10.13 27.43 -19.53
CA ARG A 449 10.57 26.15 -18.94
C ARG A 449 9.50 25.57 -18.01
N ALA A 450 8.90 26.38 -17.13
CA ALA A 450 7.86 25.95 -16.22
C ALA A 450 6.60 25.44 -16.95
N ASP A 451 6.17 26.13 -18.02
CA ASP A 451 5.01 25.71 -18.82
C ASP A 451 5.29 24.39 -19.56
N ARG A 452 6.51 24.22 -20.07
CA ARG A 452 6.93 22.98 -20.74
C ARG A 452 6.96 21.81 -19.76
N ASP A 453 7.53 22.02 -18.57
CA ASP A 453 7.58 21.01 -17.51
C ASP A 453 6.16 20.61 -17.09
N LEU A 454 5.27 21.58 -16.86
CA LEU A 454 3.86 21.34 -16.54
C LEU A 454 3.14 20.58 -17.66
N ASN A 455 3.38 20.94 -18.93
CA ASN A 455 2.82 20.22 -20.06
C ASN A 455 3.28 18.75 -20.09
N ILE A 456 4.55 18.47 -19.82
CA ILE A 456 5.04 17.09 -19.72
C ILE A 456 4.42 16.36 -18.52
N SER A 457 4.27 17.02 -17.37
CA SER A 457 3.59 16.44 -16.21
C SER A 457 2.13 16.06 -16.53
N ARG A 458 1.40 16.89 -17.29
CA ARG A 458 0.03 16.58 -17.74
C ARG A 458 -0.02 15.37 -18.67
N ILE A 459 0.90 15.29 -19.64
CA ILE A 459 1.03 14.11 -20.51
C ILE A 459 1.30 12.87 -19.67
N ALA A 460 2.25 12.95 -18.74
CA ALA A 460 2.62 11.83 -17.88
C ALA A 460 1.47 11.35 -17.00
N TYR A 461 0.65 12.28 -16.48
CA TYR A 461 -0.55 11.93 -15.71
C TYR A 461 -1.55 11.13 -16.55
N VAL A 462 -1.91 11.65 -17.74
CA VAL A 462 -2.84 10.95 -18.64
C VAL A 462 -2.26 9.62 -19.11
N ALA A 463 -0.97 9.57 -19.45
CA ALA A 463 -0.28 8.35 -19.85
C ALA A 463 -0.24 7.30 -18.72
N SER A 464 -0.05 7.73 -17.47
CA SER A 464 -0.07 6.85 -16.29
C SER A 464 -1.44 6.19 -16.12
N GLU A 465 -2.52 6.95 -16.19
CA GLU A 465 -3.88 6.41 -16.00
C GLU A 465 -4.31 5.49 -17.15
N LEU A 466 -3.95 5.82 -18.40
CA LEU A 466 -4.18 4.94 -19.54
C LEU A 466 -3.33 3.66 -19.46
N THR A 467 -2.08 3.77 -19.02
CA THR A 467 -1.20 2.61 -18.77
C THR A 467 -1.78 1.71 -17.69
N ARG A 468 -2.29 2.28 -16.58
CA ARG A 468 -2.99 1.56 -15.50
C ARG A 468 -4.20 0.81 -16.03
N ALA A 469 -4.95 1.40 -16.97
CA ALA A 469 -6.10 0.79 -17.61
C ALA A 469 -5.77 -0.29 -18.67
N GLY A 470 -4.48 -0.59 -18.89
CA GLY A 470 -4.06 -1.64 -19.82
C GLY A 470 -3.81 -1.17 -21.25
N ALA A 471 -3.82 0.15 -21.53
CA ALA A 471 -3.62 0.67 -22.89
C ALA A 471 -2.13 0.75 -23.30
N ALA A 472 -1.88 0.70 -24.62
CA ALA A 472 -0.61 1.15 -25.19
C ALA A 472 -0.68 2.66 -25.43
N VAL A 473 0.10 3.44 -24.70
CA VAL A 473 0.17 4.89 -24.86
C VAL A 473 1.39 5.25 -25.71
N ILE A 474 1.18 6.07 -26.74
CA ILE A 474 2.25 6.63 -27.57
C ILE A 474 2.23 8.14 -27.37
N ALA A 475 3.23 8.68 -26.67
CA ALA A 475 3.40 10.11 -26.46
C ALA A 475 4.55 10.63 -27.32
N ALA A 476 4.37 11.75 -28.04
CA ALA A 476 5.42 12.35 -28.87
C ALA A 476 5.58 13.88 -28.68
N PRO A 477 5.77 14.37 -27.43
CA PRO A 477 6.14 15.76 -27.21
C PRO A 477 7.61 16.05 -27.62
N ILE A 478 8.01 17.32 -27.57
CA ILE A 478 9.42 17.70 -27.70
C ILE A 478 10.20 17.29 -26.45
N ALA A 479 9.61 17.49 -25.25
CA ALA A 479 10.19 17.19 -23.93
C ALA A 479 11.67 17.56 -23.80
N PRO A 480 12.03 18.85 -23.90
CA PRO A 480 13.43 19.28 -24.06
C PRO A 480 14.31 19.08 -22.83
N PHE A 481 13.75 19.01 -21.62
CA PHE A 481 14.50 18.94 -20.37
C PHE A 481 14.50 17.52 -19.78
N GLU A 482 15.67 17.05 -19.31
CA GLU A 482 15.84 15.71 -18.73
C GLU A 482 14.99 15.53 -17.47
N GLN A 483 14.91 16.54 -16.63
CA GLN A 483 14.15 16.50 -15.38
C GLN A 483 12.67 16.16 -15.61
N ALA A 484 12.04 16.80 -16.59
CA ALA A 484 10.64 16.54 -16.92
C ALA A 484 10.43 15.12 -17.48
N ARG A 485 11.36 14.61 -18.29
CA ARG A 485 11.32 13.22 -18.79
C ARG A 485 11.48 12.21 -17.65
N GLN A 486 12.36 12.48 -16.71
CA GLN A 486 12.58 11.64 -15.53
C GLN A 486 11.34 11.60 -14.63
N GLN A 487 10.72 12.75 -14.36
CA GLN A 487 9.45 12.82 -13.63
C GLN A 487 8.31 12.07 -14.35
N ALA A 488 8.25 12.19 -15.68
CA ALA A 488 7.28 11.44 -16.48
C ALA A 488 7.48 9.93 -16.37
N ARG A 489 8.73 9.47 -16.47
CA ARG A 489 9.09 8.06 -16.25
C ARG A 489 8.65 7.59 -14.87
N GLU A 490 9.04 8.30 -13.81
CA GLU A 490 8.73 7.95 -12.42
C GLU A 490 7.22 7.90 -12.14
N LEU A 491 6.43 8.76 -12.78
CA LEU A 491 4.98 8.74 -12.64
C LEU A 491 4.36 7.53 -13.35
N VAL A 492 4.74 7.27 -14.60
CA VAL A 492 4.18 6.16 -15.38
C VAL A 492 4.62 4.80 -14.86
N GLU A 493 5.87 4.67 -14.38
CA GLU A 493 6.41 3.41 -13.82
C GLU A 493 5.66 2.93 -12.57
N LYS A 494 4.88 3.80 -11.90
CA LYS A 494 3.93 3.40 -10.84
C LYS A 494 2.75 2.58 -11.37
N SER A 495 2.43 2.74 -12.65
CA SER A 495 1.26 2.14 -13.31
C SER A 495 1.63 1.05 -14.33
N GLY A 496 2.80 1.14 -14.96
CA GLY A 496 3.31 0.13 -15.89
C GLY A 496 4.61 0.55 -16.58
N PRO A 497 5.14 -0.27 -17.51
CA PRO A 497 6.42 0.01 -18.16
C PRO A 497 6.43 1.32 -18.95
N PHE A 498 7.54 2.05 -18.86
CA PHE A 498 7.81 3.27 -19.61
C PHE A 498 9.06 3.09 -20.48
N PHE A 499 8.97 3.46 -21.75
CA PHE A 499 10.07 3.38 -22.71
C PHE A 499 10.34 4.76 -23.30
N LEU A 500 11.56 5.27 -23.10
CA LEU A 500 12.02 6.52 -23.69
C LEU A 500 12.69 6.25 -25.04
N VAL A 501 12.07 6.73 -26.12
CA VAL A 501 12.63 6.66 -27.48
C VAL A 501 13.15 8.04 -27.87
N HIS A 502 14.47 8.17 -27.98
CA HIS A 502 15.09 9.39 -28.47
C HIS A 502 15.14 9.38 -29.99
N VAL A 503 14.34 10.25 -30.61
CA VAL A 503 14.40 10.52 -32.05
C VAL A 503 15.49 11.57 -32.27
N ALA A 504 16.73 11.09 -32.31
CA ALA A 504 17.98 11.84 -32.31
C ALA A 504 18.35 12.38 -33.70
N THR A 505 17.35 12.72 -34.50
CA THR A 505 17.57 13.30 -35.82
C THR A 505 18.24 14.67 -35.70
N PRO A 506 19.34 14.91 -36.43
CA PRO A 506 20.06 16.17 -36.35
C PRO A 506 19.17 17.38 -36.61
N LEU A 507 19.44 18.47 -35.88
CA LEU A 507 18.70 19.72 -36.02
C LEU A 507 18.75 20.24 -37.45
N GLU A 508 19.91 20.14 -38.10
CA GLU A 508 20.14 20.56 -39.48
C GLU A 508 19.21 19.81 -40.44
N TYR A 509 19.00 18.51 -40.22
CA TYR A 509 18.10 17.70 -41.03
C TYR A 509 16.63 18.05 -40.76
N ALA A 510 16.25 18.25 -39.49
CA ALA A 510 14.91 18.65 -39.10
C ALA A 510 14.53 20.02 -39.68
N GLU A 511 15.46 20.98 -39.68
CA GLU A 511 15.31 22.33 -40.26
C GLU A 511 15.27 22.26 -41.80
N LYS A 512 16.16 21.50 -42.43
CA LYS A 512 16.20 21.31 -43.90
C LYS A 512 14.91 20.71 -44.46
N THR A 513 14.26 19.84 -43.70
CA THR A 513 13.05 19.12 -44.13
C THR A 513 11.74 19.76 -43.64
N ASP A 514 11.81 20.92 -42.98
CA ASP A 514 10.65 21.65 -42.50
C ASP A 514 9.87 22.30 -43.65
N ARG A 515 8.76 21.66 -44.02
CA ARG A 515 7.85 22.16 -45.07
C ARG A 515 6.86 23.20 -44.56
N ARG A 516 6.74 23.38 -43.24
CA ARG A 516 5.81 24.34 -42.62
C ARG A 516 6.47 25.69 -42.37
N GLY A 517 7.79 25.79 -42.52
CA GLY A 517 8.54 27.04 -42.37
C GLY A 517 8.61 27.56 -40.94
N ILE A 518 8.36 26.70 -39.94
CA ILE A 518 8.37 27.04 -38.52
C ILE A 518 9.79 27.37 -38.05
N TYR A 519 10.80 26.59 -38.47
CA TYR A 519 12.19 26.89 -38.15
C TYR A 519 12.64 28.22 -38.77
N LYS A 520 12.22 28.49 -40.01
CA LYS A 520 12.51 29.77 -40.68
C LYS A 520 11.93 30.96 -39.91
N ALA A 521 10.68 30.85 -39.44
CA ALA A 521 10.04 31.87 -38.61
C ALA A 521 10.74 32.04 -37.26
N ALA A 522 11.16 30.94 -36.61
CA ALA A 522 11.94 30.98 -35.38
C ALA A 522 13.30 31.68 -35.56
N ARG A 523 14.05 31.35 -36.64
CA ARG A 523 15.32 32.01 -36.99
C ARG A 523 15.16 33.49 -37.30
N ALA A 524 14.00 33.89 -37.83
CA ALA A 524 13.64 35.30 -38.07
C ALA A 524 13.20 36.05 -36.80
N GLY A 525 13.09 35.36 -35.65
CA GLY A 525 12.66 35.94 -34.38
C GLY A 525 11.15 36.14 -34.22
N GLU A 526 10.35 35.59 -35.16
CA GLU A 526 8.88 35.64 -35.12
C GLU A 526 8.31 34.69 -34.05
N ILE A 527 9.05 33.61 -33.73
CA ILE A 527 8.73 32.66 -32.67
C ILE A 527 9.88 32.66 -31.67
N LYS A 528 9.59 33.06 -30.42
CA LYS A 528 10.56 33.07 -29.31
C LYS A 528 10.46 31.79 -28.48
N GLY A 529 11.56 31.41 -27.84
CA GLY A 529 11.67 30.21 -27.00
C GLY A 529 11.51 28.91 -27.79
N PHE A 530 11.98 28.88 -29.03
CA PHE A 530 11.90 27.73 -29.92
C PHE A 530 13.07 26.77 -29.71
N THR A 531 12.75 25.51 -29.39
CA THR A 531 13.73 24.48 -29.04
C THR A 531 14.66 24.16 -30.21
N GLY A 532 15.97 24.27 -29.97
CA GLY A 532 17.02 24.10 -30.99
C GLY A 532 17.44 25.39 -31.69
N VAL A 533 16.73 26.50 -31.50
CA VAL A 533 17.11 27.82 -32.04
C VAL A 533 17.57 28.74 -30.91
N ASP A 534 16.68 29.03 -29.98
CA ASP A 534 16.92 29.94 -28.84
C ASP A 534 16.58 29.30 -27.48
N ASP A 535 15.90 28.16 -27.46
CA ASP A 535 15.67 27.33 -26.27
C ASP A 535 16.46 26.01 -26.37
N PRO A 536 17.10 25.50 -25.31
CA PRO A 536 17.96 24.33 -25.39
C PRO A 536 17.17 23.02 -25.54
N TYR A 537 17.84 22.00 -26.08
CA TYR A 537 17.39 20.61 -26.02
C TYR A 537 18.45 19.78 -25.30
N GLU A 538 18.13 19.30 -24.11
CA GLU A 538 18.99 18.39 -23.37
C GLU A 538 18.82 17.00 -23.97
N ALA A 539 19.83 16.48 -24.66
CA ALA A 539 19.78 15.14 -25.21
C ALA A 539 19.60 14.09 -24.08
N PRO A 540 18.66 13.13 -24.21
CA PRO A 540 18.45 12.10 -23.21
C PRO A 540 19.73 11.31 -22.90
N SER A 541 20.09 11.22 -21.62
CA SER A 541 21.28 10.48 -21.18
C SER A 541 21.06 8.96 -21.12
N LYS A 542 19.81 8.55 -20.90
CA LYS A 542 19.38 7.16 -20.69
C LYS A 542 18.09 6.84 -21.45
N ALA A 543 18.13 6.95 -22.77
CA ALA A 543 17.05 6.47 -23.63
C ALA A 543 17.07 4.94 -23.72
N ASP A 544 15.89 4.31 -23.78
CA ASP A 544 15.73 2.87 -24.00
C ASP A 544 16.03 2.49 -25.46
N LEU A 545 15.76 3.42 -26.38
CA LEU A 545 16.08 3.30 -27.81
C LEU A 545 16.46 4.68 -28.38
N VAL A 546 17.47 4.71 -29.24
CA VAL A 546 17.90 5.91 -29.97
C VAL A 546 17.78 5.64 -31.46
N VAL A 547 17.07 6.51 -32.17
CA VAL A 547 16.78 6.35 -33.61
C VAL A 547 16.99 7.65 -34.37
N ASP A 548 17.26 7.56 -35.65
CA ASP A 548 17.57 8.71 -36.50
C ASP A 548 16.93 8.56 -37.89
N VAL A 549 15.96 9.41 -38.21
CA VAL A 549 15.27 9.36 -39.51
C VAL A 549 16.11 9.82 -40.71
N GLU A 550 17.29 10.40 -40.49
CA GLU A 550 18.25 10.66 -41.57
C GLU A 550 18.94 9.37 -42.05
N LYS A 551 19.13 8.41 -41.13
CA LYS A 551 19.86 7.16 -41.37
C LYS A 551 18.94 5.95 -41.53
N GLN A 552 17.77 5.99 -40.91
CA GLN A 552 16.80 4.91 -40.88
C GLN A 552 15.47 5.38 -41.47
N ASN A 553 14.76 4.47 -42.14
CA ASN A 553 13.38 4.76 -42.53
C ASN A 553 12.41 4.49 -41.35
N VAL A 554 11.23 5.10 -41.41
CA VAL A 554 10.21 4.99 -40.35
C VAL A 554 9.80 3.53 -40.07
N ARG A 555 9.73 2.66 -41.08
CA ARG A 555 9.35 1.26 -40.90
C ARG A 555 10.39 0.48 -40.08
N SER A 556 11.68 0.70 -40.36
CA SER A 556 12.77 0.09 -39.59
C SER A 556 12.77 0.56 -38.13
N ILE A 557 12.55 1.86 -37.90
CA ILE A 557 12.43 2.42 -36.56
C ILE A 557 11.26 1.81 -35.78
N VAL A 558 10.08 1.72 -36.41
CA VAL A 558 8.91 1.08 -35.79
C VAL A 558 9.21 -0.38 -35.47
N HIS A 559 9.90 -1.09 -36.36
CA HIS A 559 10.29 -2.48 -36.11
C HIS A 559 11.22 -2.62 -34.90
N GLU A 560 12.21 -1.73 -34.75
CA GLU A 560 13.09 -1.70 -33.56
C GLU A 560 12.30 -1.47 -32.26
N ILE A 561 11.30 -0.57 -32.28
CA ILE A 561 10.40 -0.35 -31.14
C ILE A 561 9.59 -1.63 -30.84
N ILE A 562 9.06 -2.31 -31.87
CA ILE A 562 8.31 -3.55 -31.70
C ILE A 562 9.19 -4.66 -31.10
N LEU A 563 10.42 -4.84 -31.60
CA LEU A 563 11.37 -5.81 -31.04
C LEU A 563 11.71 -5.51 -29.57
N MET A 564 11.88 -4.23 -29.22
CA MET A 564 12.05 -3.82 -27.83
C MET A 564 10.86 -4.23 -26.98
N LEU A 565 9.62 -3.98 -27.42
CA LEU A 565 8.40 -4.34 -26.68
C LEU A 565 8.22 -5.87 -26.57
N GLU A 566 8.50 -6.62 -27.64
CA GLU A 566 8.45 -8.08 -27.67
C GLU A 566 9.47 -8.71 -26.70
N SER A 567 10.70 -8.19 -26.66
CA SER A 567 11.74 -8.67 -25.75
C SER A 567 11.35 -8.53 -24.27
N ARG A 568 10.41 -7.61 -23.96
CA ARG A 568 9.85 -7.40 -22.62
C ARG A 568 8.58 -8.22 -22.36
N GLY A 569 8.14 -9.02 -23.32
CA GLY A 569 6.94 -9.84 -23.25
C GLY A 569 5.63 -9.03 -23.32
N LEU A 570 5.69 -7.78 -23.77
CA LEU A 570 4.52 -6.89 -23.86
C LEU A 570 3.70 -7.12 -25.12
N LEU A 571 4.21 -7.86 -26.09
CA LEU A 571 3.51 -8.28 -27.29
C LEU A 571 3.46 -9.81 -27.29
N ASP A 572 2.40 -10.39 -27.84
CA ASP A 572 2.34 -11.84 -28.04
C ASP A 572 3.49 -12.27 -28.95
N ARG A 573 4.04 -13.46 -28.69
CA ARG A 573 4.88 -14.14 -29.67
C ARG A 573 3.95 -14.65 -30.75
N PHE A 574 4.08 -14.10 -31.96
CA PHE A 574 3.33 -14.55 -33.13
C PHE A 574 3.59 -16.03 -33.42
#